data_AF-A0A7V9AJZ6-F1
#
_entry.id   AF-A0A7V9AJZ6-F1
#
_cell.length_a   1.000
_cell.length_b   1.000
_cell.length_c   1.000
_cell.angle_alpha   90.00
_cell.angle_beta   90.00
_cell.angle_gamma   90.00
#
_symmetry.space_group_name_H-M   'P 1'
#
loop_
_entity.id
_entity.type
_entity.pdbx_description
1 polymer ?
#
loop_
_entity_poly.entity_id
_entity_poly.type
_entity_poly.pdbx_seq_one_letter_code
_entity_poly.pdbx_strand_id
1 'polypeptide(L)'
;MAIPAVQRPSFSRFQTWLVHNWPAALWILAAITINIAGAKLAPEFIRQTIALEDIPEHDRAELRRALSTLHLSPVHVAWFQAFTALVGTIVNMAIGWLLVRQATRTGFACYLAFVLLALTNAIYPPSIAQLLPDQPIAQTIIRLTTVIAIGGFFTLPFVFPDGRFVPRWTVLWGIYNHVGVFLFAFAPLLLPEGTPWIIEAVTTMLMIVSIVYAVVYRYRIVSTPEQRRQTRWVMFGLVIAVPGFFLGDALMRNISASPLGVACLLGFLLIMPVAFSLPPVTLGIAILHHRLFDIDVILSRTIVWLAMTIVVTGTYIGV
;
A
#
# COMPACT_ATOMS: atom_id res chain seq x y z
N MET A 1 -20.96 -15.91 -58.19
CA MET A 1 -21.25 -16.18 -56.76
C MET A 1 -20.63 -15.07 -55.93
N ALA A 2 -21.44 -14.17 -55.38
CA ALA A 2 -20.95 -13.13 -54.48
C ALA A 2 -20.81 -13.73 -53.07
N ILE A 3 -19.62 -13.64 -52.49
CA ILE A 3 -19.37 -14.07 -51.11
C ILE A 3 -20.14 -13.11 -50.19
N PRO A 4 -21.06 -13.59 -49.32
CA PRO A 4 -21.78 -12.71 -48.42
C PRO A 4 -20.80 -12.04 -47.47
N ALA A 5 -20.86 -10.71 -47.41
CA ALA A 5 -20.05 -9.92 -46.51
C ALA A 5 -20.35 -10.32 -45.07
N VAL A 6 -19.35 -10.89 -44.39
CA VAL A 6 -19.43 -11.22 -42.96
C VAL A 6 -19.67 -9.92 -42.20
N GLN A 7 -20.88 -9.72 -41.67
CA GLN A 7 -21.19 -8.64 -40.75
C GLN A 7 -20.29 -8.80 -39.53
N ARG A 8 -19.33 -7.87 -39.37
CA ARG A 8 -18.53 -7.81 -38.15
C ARG A 8 -19.47 -7.47 -36.97
N PRO A 9 -19.38 -8.16 -35.83
CA PRO A 9 -20.22 -7.87 -34.69
C PRO A 9 -20.05 -6.41 -34.25
N SER A 10 -21.15 -5.65 -34.15
CA SER A 10 -21.13 -4.28 -33.67
C SER A 10 -20.99 -4.29 -32.13
N PHE A 11 -19.79 -4.02 -31.64
CA PHE A 11 -19.58 -3.88 -30.20
C PHE A 11 -20.29 -2.63 -29.67
N SER A 12 -20.90 -2.73 -28.49
CA SER A 12 -21.43 -1.56 -27.79
C SER A 12 -20.28 -0.63 -27.38
N ARG A 13 -20.56 0.67 -27.18
CA ARG A 13 -19.53 1.64 -26.71
C ARG A 13 -18.84 1.17 -25.43
N PHE A 14 -19.58 0.48 -24.55
CA PHE A 14 -19.02 -0.13 -23.34
C PHE A 14 -18.07 -1.28 -23.66
N GLN A 15 -18.43 -2.20 -24.55
CA GLN A 15 -17.56 -3.31 -24.97
C GLN A 15 -16.28 -2.79 -25.65
N THR A 16 -16.39 -1.78 -26.52
CA THR A 16 -15.23 -1.15 -27.16
C THR A 16 -14.32 -0.49 -26.13
N TRP A 17 -14.89 0.21 -25.13
CA TRP A 17 -14.13 0.77 -24.03
C TRP A 17 -13.42 -0.30 -23.22
N LEU A 18 -14.11 -1.41 -22.90
CA LEU A 18 -13.60 -2.49 -22.05
C LEU A 18 -12.42 -3.22 -22.72
N VAL A 19 -12.51 -3.46 -24.03
CA VAL A 19 -11.39 -4.02 -24.81
C VAL A 19 -10.18 -3.09 -24.80
N HIS A 20 -10.38 -1.78 -24.97
CA HIS A 20 -9.29 -0.80 -24.97
C HIS A 20 -8.76 -0.48 -23.57
N ASN A 21 -9.54 -0.66 -22.51
CA ASN A 21 -9.23 -0.21 -21.14
C ASN A 21 -9.32 -1.34 -20.11
N TRP A 22 -9.10 -2.59 -20.54
CA TRP A 22 -9.19 -3.76 -19.67
C TRP A 22 -8.36 -3.66 -18.37
N PRO A 23 -7.14 -3.05 -18.32
CA PRO A 23 -6.41 -2.93 -17.06
C PRO A 23 -7.13 -2.00 -16.06
N ALA A 24 -7.74 -0.93 -16.55
CA ALA A 24 -8.52 -0.02 -15.71
C ALA A 24 -9.82 -0.68 -15.24
N ALA A 25 -10.48 -1.46 -16.09
CA ALA A 25 -11.64 -2.25 -15.70
C ALA A 25 -11.29 -3.28 -14.61
N LEU A 26 -10.19 -4.02 -14.79
CA LEU A 26 -9.69 -4.95 -13.78
C LEU A 26 -9.31 -4.23 -12.48
N TRP A 27 -8.68 -3.06 -12.57
CA TRP A 27 -8.31 -2.27 -11.40
C TRP A 27 -9.55 -1.81 -10.63
N ILE A 28 -10.63 -1.37 -11.31
CA ILE A 28 -11.90 -1.02 -10.68
C ILE A 28 -12.53 -2.25 -9.99
N LEU A 29 -12.59 -3.38 -10.68
CA LEU A 29 -13.14 -4.62 -10.12
C LEU A 29 -12.35 -5.08 -8.89
N ALA A 30 -11.01 -5.04 -8.97
CA ALA A 30 -10.15 -5.33 -7.85
C ALA A 30 -10.38 -4.32 -6.71
N ALA A 31 -10.53 -3.03 -7.01
CA ALA A 31 -10.74 -2.01 -6.00
C ALA A 31 -12.05 -2.21 -5.25
N ILE A 32 -13.14 -2.52 -5.95
CA ILE A 32 -14.42 -2.86 -5.34
C ILE A 32 -14.26 -4.10 -4.45
N THR A 33 -13.64 -5.15 -4.98
CA THR A 33 -13.50 -6.44 -4.27
C THR A 33 -12.66 -6.30 -3.00
N ILE A 34 -11.48 -5.66 -3.11
CA ILE A 34 -10.55 -5.45 -2.01
C ILE A 34 -11.16 -4.56 -0.95
N ASN A 35 -11.82 -3.45 -1.32
CA ASN A 35 -12.43 -2.55 -0.34
C ASN A 35 -13.69 -3.11 0.30
N ILE A 36 -14.45 -3.99 -0.38
CA ILE A 36 -15.55 -4.73 0.27
C ILE A 36 -15.00 -5.70 1.32
N ALA A 37 -13.93 -6.45 1.00
CA ALA A 37 -13.26 -7.30 1.98
C ALA A 37 -12.65 -6.47 3.13
N GLY A 38 -12.06 -5.33 2.80
CA GLY A 38 -11.53 -4.32 3.71
C GLY A 38 -12.55 -3.77 4.70
N ALA A 39 -13.71 -3.36 4.20
CA ALA A 39 -14.79 -2.82 5.02
C ALA A 39 -15.29 -3.82 6.09
N LYS A 40 -15.15 -5.12 5.83
CA LYS A 40 -15.49 -6.17 6.80
C LYS A 40 -14.50 -6.27 7.97
N LEU A 41 -13.26 -5.82 7.79
CA LEU A 41 -12.24 -5.81 8.84
C LEU A 41 -12.47 -4.68 9.85
N ALA A 42 -12.97 -3.53 9.39
CA ALA A 42 -13.02 -2.30 10.18
C ALA A 42 -13.77 -2.42 11.53
N PRO A 43 -14.95 -3.06 11.63
CA PRO A 43 -15.66 -3.16 12.91
C PRO A 43 -14.88 -3.95 13.95
N GLU A 44 -14.30 -5.09 13.54
CA GLU A 44 -13.57 -5.96 14.46
C GLU A 44 -12.21 -5.36 14.83
N PHE A 45 -11.53 -4.74 13.87
CA PHE A 45 -10.30 -4.00 14.13
C PHE A 45 -10.49 -2.88 15.16
N ILE A 46 -11.57 -2.10 15.03
CA ILE A 46 -11.92 -1.04 16.00
C ILE A 46 -12.23 -1.65 17.37
N ARG A 47 -13.01 -2.75 17.41
CA ARG A 47 -13.35 -3.44 18.65
C ARG A 47 -12.09 -3.92 19.39
N GLN A 48 -11.21 -4.62 18.69
CA GLN A 48 -9.96 -5.15 19.24
C GLN A 48 -9.04 -4.03 19.74
N THR A 49 -8.93 -2.93 18.99
CA THR A 49 -8.14 -1.76 19.40
C THR A 49 -8.70 -1.10 20.66
N ILE A 50 -10.03 -0.93 20.76
CA ILE A 50 -10.68 -0.37 21.96
C ILE A 50 -10.51 -1.31 23.16
N ALA A 51 -10.62 -2.61 22.93
CA ALA A 51 -10.46 -3.65 23.93
C ALA A 51 -8.99 -3.86 24.33
N LEU A 52 -8.03 -3.33 23.54
CA LEU A 52 -6.60 -3.58 23.66
C LEU A 52 -6.27 -5.08 23.58
N GLU A 53 -6.95 -5.80 22.69
CA GLU A 53 -6.81 -7.26 22.58
C GLU A 53 -5.39 -7.69 22.19
N ASP A 54 -4.72 -6.90 21.36
CA ASP A 54 -3.33 -7.10 20.94
C ASP A 54 -2.31 -6.91 22.07
N ILE A 55 -2.72 -6.34 23.21
CA ILE A 55 -1.86 -6.08 24.37
C ILE A 55 -2.02 -7.20 25.39
N PRO A 56 -0.92 -7.66 26.03
CA PRO A 56 -0.98 -8.67 27.10
C PRO A 56 -2.02 -8.32 28.16
N GLU A 57 -2.82 -9.30 28.57
CA GLU A 57 -3.98 -9.06 29.44
C GLU A 57 -3.64 -8.32 30.74
N HIS A 58 -2.47 -8.64 31.33
CA HIS A 58 -1.96 -8.01 32.55
C HIS A 58 -1.67 -6.50 32.37
N ASP A 59 -1.32 -6.06 31.17
CA ASP A 59 -0.96 -4.67 30.86
C ASP A 59 -2.17 -3.82 30.48
N ARG A 60 -3.31 -4.41 30.06
CA ARG A 60 -4.45 -3.66 29.51
C ARG A 60 -5.02 -2.63 30.47
N ALA A 61 -5.18 -2.99 31.75
CA ALA A 61 -5.76 -2.09 32.75
C ALA A 61 -4.83 -0.92 33.07
N GLU A 62 -3.52 -1.18 33.16
CA GLU A 62 -2.53 -0.16 33.46
C GLU A 62 -2.28 0.74 32.26
N LEU A 63 -2.23 0.20 31.04
CA LEU A 63 -2.17 0.99 29.81
C LEU A 63 -3.38 1.93 29.65
N ARG A 64 -4.59 1.48 29.99
CA ARG A 64 -5.77 2.38 30.04
C ARG A 64 -5.60 3.54 31.01
N ARG A 65 -5.04 3.28 32.20
CA ARG A 65 -4.74 4.34 33.18
C ARG A 65 -3.68 5.30 32.64
N ALA A 66 -2.60 4.77 32.07
CA ALA A 66 -1.52 5.58 31.51
C ALA A 66 -1.97 6.43 30.30
N LEU A 67 -2.90 5.94 29.49
CA LEU A 67 -3.55 6.77 28.47
C LEU A 67 -4.43 7.87 29.10
N SER A 68 -5.17 7.54 30.16
CA SER A 68 -6.05 8.51 30.82
C SER A 68 -5.29 9.67 31.46
N THR A 69 -4.07 9.47 31.96
CA THR A 69 -3.22 10.57 32.48
C THR A 69 -2.80 11.54 31.38
N LEU A 70 -2.77 11.09 30.12
CA LEU A 70 -2.53 11.90 28.93
C LEU A 70 -3.83 12.45 28.31
N HIS A 71 -4.98 12.29 28.97
CA HIS A 71 -6.31 12.61 28.43
C HIS A 71 -6.67 11.83 27.16
N LEU A 72 -6.06 10.66 26.97
CA LEU A 72 -6.33 9.75 25.87
C LEU A 72 -7.13 8.54 26.35
N SER A 73 -7.75 7.84 25.40
CA SER A 73 -8.42 6.57 25.64
C SER A 73 -8.20 5.63 24.45
N PRO A 74 -8.42 4.31 24.61
CA PRO A 74 -8.33 3.37 23.49
C PRO A 74 -9.26 3.74 22.30
N VAL A 75 -10.36 4.44 22.58
CA VAL A 75 -11.27 4.95 21.55
C VAL A 75 -10.58 6.02 20.68
N HIS A 76 -9.82 6.93 21.28
CA HIS A 76 -9.03 7.92 20.53
C HIS A 76 -7.99 7.22 19.64
N VAL A 77 -7.33 6.19 20.16
CA VAL A 77 -6.36 5.39 19.41
C VAL A 77 -7.01 4.71 18.21
N ALA A 78 -8.16 4.05 18.40
CA ALA A 78 -8.89 3.38 17.32
C ALA A 78 -9.33 4.35 16.23
N TRP A 79 -9.91 5.49 16.60
CA TRP A 79 -10.35 6.50 15.62
C TRP A 79 -9.19 7.16 14.89
N PHE A 80 -8.07 7.41 15.58
CA PHE A 80 -6.88 7.95 14.93
C PHE A 80 -6.35 6.99 13.86
N GLN A 81 -6.21 5.69 14.19
CA GLN A 81 -5.79 4.68 13.22
C GLN A 81 -6.76 4.59 12.04
N ALA A 82 -8.07 4.51 12.31
CA ALA A 82 -9.10 4.45 11.27
C ALA A 82 -9.06 5.68 10.35
N PHE A 83 -8.91 6.88 10.92
CA PHE A 83 -8.77 8.12 10.16
C PHE A 83 -7.53 8.10 9.26
N THR A 84 -6.36 7.75 9.81
CA THR A 84 -5.13 7.70 9.02
C THR A 84 -5.16 6.63 7.92
N ALA A 85 -5.78 5.47 8.20
CA ALA A 85 -5.96 4.40 7.21
C ALA A 85 -6.91 4.82 6.08
N LEU A 86 -7.99 5.54 6.41
CA LEU A 86 -8.91 6.10 5.41
C LEU A 86 -8.21 7.10 4.50
N VAL A 87 -7.43 8.03 5.08
CA VAL A 87 -6.65 9.01 4.32
C VAL A 87 -5.65 8.30 3.40
N GLY A 88 -4.89 7.34 3.92
CA GLY A 88 -3.95 6.55 3.13
C GLY A 88 -4.63 5.78 2.00
N THR A 89 -5.81 5.21 2.26
CA THR A 89 -6.62 4.51 1.25
C THR A 89 -7.04 5.43 0.12
N ILE A 90 -7.52 6.63 0.43
CA ILE A 90 -7.92 7.64 -0.57
C ILE A 90 -6.71 8.02 -1.42
N VAL A 91 -5.56 8.29 -0.81
CA VAL A 91 -4.32 8.63 -1.53
C VAL A 91 -3.90 7.49 -2.46
N ASN A 92 -3.85 6.26 -1.96
CA ASN A 92 -3.47 5.09 -2.73
C ASN A 92 -4.40 4.82 -3.91
N MET A 93 -5.72 4.92 -3.70
CA MET A 93 -6.71 4.76 -4.76
C MET A 93 -6.60 5.86 -5.81
N ALA A 94 -6.43 7.12 -5.39
CA ALA A 94 -6.30 8.25 -6.30
C ALA A 94 -5.06 8.09 -7.20
N ILE A 95 -3.91 7.75 -6.62
CA ILE A 95 -2.65 7.61 -7.37
C ILE A 95 -2.68 6.34 -8.24
N GLY A 96 -3.17 5.22 -7.72
CA GLY A 96 -3.35 3.99 -8.49
C GLY A 96 -4.27 4.20 -9.71
N TRP A 97 -5.35 4.95 -9.55
CA TRP A 97 -6.23 5.34 -10.64
C TRP A 97 -5.53 6.19 -11.71
N LEU A 98 -4.75 7.19 -11.29
CA LEU A 98 -3.98 8.04 -12.22
C LEU A 98 -2.99 7.21 -13.04
N LEU A 99 -2.30 6.25 -12.40
CA LEU A 99 -1.34 5.36 -13.05
C LEU A 99 -1.99 4.42 -14.07
N VAL A 100 -3.09 3.75 -13.72
CA VAL A 100 -3.75 2.78 -14.63
C VAL A 100 -4.42 3.48 -15.83
N ARG A 101 -4.79 4.75 -15.65
CA ARG A 101 -5.41 5.55 -16.71
C ARG A 101 -4.45 6.21 -17.67
N GLN A 102 -3.14 6.20 -17.43
CA GLN A 102 -2.17 6.93 -18.26
C GLN A 102 -2.29 6.59 -19.75
N ALA A 103 -1.97 7.57 -20.61
CA ALA A 103 -2.11 7.44 -22.06
C ALA A 103 -1.18 6.36 -22.64
N THR A 104 0.05 6.27 -22.14
CA THR A 104 1.10 5.33 -22.59
C THR A 104 1.30 4.21 -21.57
N ARG A 105 0.36 3.27 -21.45
CA ARG A 105 0.44 2.22 -20.42
C ARG A 105 1.76 1.43 -20.48
N THR A 106 2.52 1.48 -19.39
CA THR A 106 3.68 0.61 -19.17
C THR A 106 3.32 -0.49 -18.20
N GLY A 107 3.94 -1.68 -18.34
CA GLY A 107 3.74 -2.78 -17.38
C GLY A 107 4.08 -2.38 -15.94
N PHE A 108 5.08 -1.50 -15.76
CA PHE A 108 5.47 -0.98 -14.45
C PHE A 108 4.41 -0.07 -13.81
N ALA A 109 3.79 0.84 -14.58
CA ALA A 109 2.72 1.69 -14.06
C ALA A 109 1.50 0.85 -13.62
N CYS A 110 1.14 -0.18 -14.39
CA CYS A 110 0.10 -1.14 -13.98
C CYS A 110 0.49 -1.87 -12.69
N TYR A 111 1.70 -2.43 -12.61
CA TYR A 111 2.21 -3.07 -11.40
C TYR A 111 2.08 -2.15 -10.19
N LEU A 112 2.55 -0.90 -10.30
CA LEU A 112 2.50 0.08 -9.22
C LEU A 112 1.06 0.44 -8.83
N ALA A 113 0.16 0.58 -9.80
CA ALA A 113 -1.26 0.81 -9.54
C ALA A 113 -1.92 -0.31 -8.72
N PHE A 114 -1.58 -1.58 -9.00
CA PHE A 114 -2.08 -2.72 -8.24
C PHE A 114 -1.41 -2.86 -6.87
N VAL A 115 -0.12 -2.55 -6.74
CA VAL A 115 0.57 -2.51 -5.44
C VAL A 115 -0.06 -1.44 -4.53
N LEU A 116 -0.28 -0.22 -5.05
CA LEU A 116 -0.94 0.85 -4.30
C LEU A 116 -2.36 0.47 -3.90
N LEU A 117 -3.13 -0.13 -4.82
CA LEU A 117 -4.45 -0.61 -4.50
C LEU A 117 -4.41 -1.67 -3.40
N ALA A 118 -3.46 -2.60 -3.46
CA ALA A 118 -3.33 -3.64 -2.46
C ALA A 118 -2.93 -3.08 -1.08
N LEU A 119 -2.12 -2.02 -1.03
CA LEU A 119 -1.74 -1.35 0.22
C LEU A 119 -2.93 -0.76 1.00
N THR A 120 -4.10 -0.59 0.38
CA THR A 120 -5.30 -0.04 1.05
C THR A 120 -5.81 -0.90 2.21
N ASN A 121 -5.67 -2.23 2.10
CA ASN A 121 -6.26 -3.19 3.03
C ASN A 121 -5.28 -4.33 3.40
N ALA A 122 -3.98 -4.10 3.21
CA ALA A 122 -2.95 -5.06 3.58
C ALA A 122 -2.83 -5.15 5.11
N ILE A 123 -2.99 -6.35 5.65
CA ILE A 123 -2.92 -6.64 7.09
C ILE A 123 -2.00 -7.82 7.32
N TYR A 124 -1.28 -7.82 8.45
CA TYR A 124 -0.38 -8.90 8.86
C TYR A 124 -1.15 -10.21 9.20
N PRO A 125 -0.83 -11.34 8.54
CA PRO A 125 -1.54 -12.62 8.59
C PRO A 125 -1.90 -13.30 9.93
N PRO A 126 -1.24 -13.08 11.09
CA PRO A 126 -1.72 -13.68 12.33
C PRO A 126 -3.13 -13.18 12.70
N SER A 127 -3.43 -11.91 12.38
CA SER A 127 -4.68 -11.24 12.76
C SER A 127 -5.86 -11.50 11.81
N ILE A 128 -5.60 -11.89 10.55
CA ILE A 128 -6.66 -11.95 9.51
C ILE A 128 -7.78 -12.94 9.87
N ALA A 129 -7.44 -14.11 10.42
CA ALA A 129 -8.44 -15.11 10.81
C ALA A 129 -9.28 -14.65 12.00
N GLN A 130 -8.68 -13.89 12.93
CA GLN A 130 -9.34 -13.34 14.11
C GLN A 130 -10.25 -12.17 13.74
N LEU A 131 -9.83 -11.33 12.80
CA LEU A 131 -10.59 -10.16 12.33
C LEU A 131 -11.75 -10.54 11.38
N LEU A 132 -11.69 -11.70 10.73
CA LEU A 132 -12.70 -12.18 9.77
C LEU A 132 -13.14 -13.62 10.09
N PRO A 133 -13.71 -13.88 11.28
CA PRO A 133 -14.16 -15.22 11.65
C PRO A 133 -15.21 -15.71 10.65
N ASP A 134 -15.11 -16.98 10.26
CA ASP A 134 -16.02 -17.68 9.34
C ASP A 134 -16.19 -17.05 7.95
N GLN A 135 -15.25 -16.20 7.51
CA GLN A 135 -15.31 -15.52 6.21
C GLN A 135 -14.12 -15.90 5.30
N PRO A 136 -14.01 -17.16 4.83
CA PRO A 136 -12.83 -17.65 4.12
C PRO A 136 -12.52 -16.86 2.84
N ILE A 137 -13.54 -16.45 2.09
CA ILE A 137 -13.36 -15.66 0.86
C ILE A 137 -12.72 -14.30 1.16
N ALA A 138 -13.21 -13.60 2.19
CA ALA A 138 -12.65 -12.32 2.58
C ALA A 138 -11.22 -12.49 3.11
N GLN A 139 -10.96 -13.51 3.92
CA GLN A 139 -9.61 -13.84 4.38
C GLN A 139 -8.65 -14.09 3.21
N THR A 140 -9.05 -14.87 2.20
CA THR A 140 -8.22 -15.12 1.01
C THR A 140 -7.94 -13.84 0.24
N ILE A 141 -8.95 -12.98 0.03
CA ILE A 141 -8.77 -11.68 -0.64
C ILE A 141 -7.75 -10.83 0.11
N ILE A 142 -7.87 -10.71 1.44
CA ILE A 142 -6.94 -9.92 2.26
C ILE A 142 -5.54 -10.54 2.26
N ARG A 143 -5.40 -11.86 2.36
CA ARG A 143 -4.08 -12.54 2.27
C ARG A 143 -3.39 -12.27 0.92
N LEU A 144 -4.10 -12.42 -0.20
CA LEU A 144 -3.56 -12.10 -1.53
C LEU A 144 -3.19 -10.62 -1.65
N THR A 145 -4.05 -9.75 -1.12
CA THR A 145 -3.83 -8.30 -1.06
C THR A 145 -2.54 -8.00 -0.29
N THR A 146 -2.33 -8.59 0.88
CA THR A 146 -1.11 -8.44 1.67
C THR A 146 0.13 -8.92 0.91
N VAL A 147 0.06 -10.06 0.20
CA VAL A 147 1.18 -10.56 -0.61
C VAL A 147 1.58 -9.57 -1.70
N ILE A 148 0.60 -9.04 -2.44
CA ILE A 148 0.84 -8.05 -3.50
C ILE A 148 1.39 -6.74 -2.92
N ALA A 149 0.79 -6.27 -1.82
CA ALA A 149 1.14 -5.01 -1.19
C ALA A 149 2.56 -5.04 -0.62
N ILE A 150 2.85 -5.97 0.29
CA ILE A 150 4.13 -6.02 1.01
C ILE A 150 5.23 -6.50 0.06
N GLY A 151 5.01 -7.59 -0.68
CA GLY A 151 5.98 -8.13 -1.64
C GLY A 151 6.33 -7.10 -2.72
N GLY A 152 5.31 -6.40 -3.22
CA GLY A 152 5.48 -5.35 -4.21
C GLY A 152 6.20 -4.12 -3.65
N PHE A 153 5.79 -3.63 -2.48
CA PHE A 153 6.38 -2.46 -1.82
C PHE A 153 7.88 -2.62 -1.59
N PHE A 154 8.31 -3.74 -1.01
CA PHE A 154 9.75 -4.00 -0.77
C PHE A 154 10.53 -4.31 -2.05
N THR A 155 9.83 -4.64 -3.15
CA THR A 155 10.46 -4.83 -4.47
C THR A 155 10.66 -3.50 -5.20
N LEU A 156 9.87 -2.46 -4.91
CA LEU A 156 9.92 -1.16 -5.60
C LEU A 156 11.32 -0.56 -5.77
N PRO A 157 12.20 -0.53 -4.75
CA PRO A 157 13.52 0.08 -4.89
C PRO A 157 14.41 -0.60 -5.96
N PHE A 158 14.16 -1.87 -6.27
CA PHE A 158 14.96 -2.66 -7.21
C PHE A 158 14.50 -2.51 -8.66
N VAL A 159 13.24 -2.13 -8.86
CA VAL A 159 12.59 -2.09 -10.19
C VAL A 159 12.30 -0.67 -10.69
N PHE A 160 12.21 0.31 -9.79
CA PHE A 160 11.88 1.70 -10.15
C PHE A 160 12.99 2.39 -10.98
N PRO A 161 12.68 3.25 -11.98
CA PRO A 161 11.34 3.66 -12.48
C PRO A 161 10.77 2.83 -13.65
N ASP A 162 11.51 1.88 -14.22
CA ASP A 162 11.20 1.27 -15.51
C ASP A 162 10.72 -0.20 -15.42
N GLY A 163 10.60 -0.74 -14.20
CA GLY A 163 10.17 -2.10 -13.94
C GLY A 163 11.26 -3.17 -14.09
N ARG A 164 12.50 -2.77 -14.38
CA ARG A 164 13.60 -3.72 -14.60
C ARG A 164 14.40 -3.94 -13.31
N PHE A 165 14.69 -5.17 -12.96
CA PHE A 165 15.60 -5.46 -11.85
C PHE A 165 17.01 -5.00 -12.19
N VAL A 166 17.50 -3.99 -11.48
CA VAL A 166 18.85 -3.45 -11.65
C VAL A 166 19.45 -3.16 -10.27
N PRO A 167 20.58 -3.80 -9.92
CA PRO A 167 21.26 -4.87 -10.68
C PRO A 167 20.43 -6.14 -10.83
N ARG A 168 20.70 -6.97 -11.85
CA ARG A 168 19.88 -8.16 -12.17
C ARG A 168 19.75 -9.17 -11.02
N TRP A 169 20.76 -9.29 -10.16
CA TRP A 169 20.72 -10.21 -9.01
C TRP A 169 19.65 -9.83 -7.98
N THR A 170 19.18 -8.58 -7.97
CA THR A 170 18.10 -8.14 -7.07
C THR A 170 16.75 -8.80 -7.36
N VAL A 171 16.62 -9.54 -8.48
CA VAL A 171 15.49 -10.43 -8.72
C VAL A 171 15.32 -11.45 -7.60
N LEU A 172 16.41 -11.88 -6.97
CA LEU A 172 16.38 -12.81 -5.83
C LEU A 172 15.68 -12.19 -4.61
N TRP A 173 15.89 -10.90 -4.36
CA TRP A 173 15.13 -10.16 -3.35
C TRP A 173 13.65 -10.03 -3.71
N GLY A 174 13.34 -9.78 -4.98
CA GLY A 174 11.97 -9.78 -5.47
C GLY A 174 11.26 -11.12 -5.20
N ILE A 175 11.91 -12.23 -5.53
CA ILE A 175 11.41 -13.58 -5.26
C ILE A 175 11.28 -13.82 -3.75
N TYR A 176 12.33 -13.51 -2.98
CA TYR A 176 12.33 -13.66 -1.53
C TYR A 176 11.17 -12.91 -0.87
N ASN A 177 10.93 -11.66 -1.25
CA ASN A 177 9.86 -10.84 -0.68
C ASN A 177 8.47 -11.44 -0.99
N HIS A 178 8.21 -11.86 -2.23
CA HIS A 178 6.91 -12.41 -2.60
C HIS A 178 6.68 -13.81 -2.03
N VAL A 179 7.68 -14.69 -2.10
CA VAL A 179 7.59 -16.04 -1.56
C VAL A 179 7.51 -15.99 -0.03
N GLY A 180 8.33 -15.16 0.62
CA GLY A 180 8.33 -14.99 2.07
C GLY A 180 6.97 -14.52 2.59
N VAL A 181 6.41 -13.46 2.01
CA VAL A 181 5.07 -12.97 2.40
C VAL A 181 3.98 -13.98 2.04
N PHE A 182 4.09 -14.69 0.92
CA PHE A 182 3.14 -15.75 0.56
C PHE A 182 3.14 -16.89 1.56
N LEU A 183 4.31 -17.42 1.92
CA LEU A 183 4.45 -18.47 2.93
C LEU A 183 3.93 -17.99 4.28
N PHE A 184 4.27 -16.77 4.68
CA PHE A 184 3.74 -16.16 5.90
C PHE A 184 2.21 -16.02 5.88
N ALA A 185 1.63 -15.66 4.73
CA ALA A 185 0.20 -15.45 4.57
C ALA A 185 -0.61 -16.73 4.39
N PHE A 186 -0.07 -17.79 3.80
CA PHE A 186 -0.86 -18.99 3.45
C PHE A 186 -0.40 -20.27 4.13
N ALA A 187 0.86 -20.34 4.54
CA ALA A 187 1.46 -21.54 5.10
C ALA A 187 2.38 -21.20 6.29
N PRO A 188 1.88 -20.49 7.33
CA PRO A 188 2.71 -20.08 8.47
C PRO A 188 3.33 -21.28 9.21
N LEU A 189 2.68 -22.45 9.19
CA LEU A 189 3.18 -23.70 9.75
C LEU A 189 4.46 -24.23 9.07
N LEU A 190 4.76 -23.79 7.85
CA LEU A 190 6.00 -24.14 7.15
C LEU A 190 7.17 -23.24 7.55
N LEU A 191 6.91 -22.14 8.24
CA LEU A 191 7.95 -21.25 8.72
C LEU A 191 8.44 -21.74 10.08
N PRO A 192 9.77 -21.79 10.32
CA PRO A 192 10.31 -22.20 11.61
C PRO A 192 9.76 -21.31 12.74
N GLU A 193 9.04 -21.92 13.69
CA GLU A 193 8.70 -21.25 14.93
C GLU A 193 9.98 -20.83 15.65
N GLY A 194 10.07 -19.56 16.02
CA GLY A 194 11.25 -19.05 16.73
C GLY A 194 12.49 -18.87 15.85
N THR A 195 12.33 -18.44 14.59
CA THR A 195 13.46 -17.95 13.79
C THR A 195 14.31 -17.01 14.65
N PRO A 196 15.60 -17.31 14.89
CA PRO A 196 16.43 -16.49 15.77
C PRO A 196 16.42 -15.04 15.32
N TRP A 197 16.20 -14.11 16.25
CA TRP A 197 16.14 -12.66 15.97
C TRP A 197 17.35 -12.17 15.17
N ILE A 198 18.51 -12.82 15.34
CA ILE A 198 19.73 -12.50 14.62
C ILE A 198 19.63 -12.80 13.12
N ILE A 199 18.92 -13.86 12.72
CA ILE A 199 18.68 -14.19 11.31
C ILE A 199 17.77 -13.14 10.68
N GLU A 200 16.70 -12.75 11.37
CA GLU A 200 15.80 -11.67 10.93
C GLU A 200 16.55 -10.34 10.80
N ALA A 201 17.36 -9.99 11.81
CA ALA A 201 18.15 -8.77 11.83
C ALA A 201 19.20 -8.74 10.70
N VAL A 202 19.94 -9.84 10.50
CA VAL A 202 20.94 -9.95 9.43
C VAL A 202 20.26 -9.88 8.07
N THR A 203 19.15 -10.59 7.86
CA THR A 203 18.42 -10.56 6.58
C THR A 203 17.88 -9.18 6.28
N THR A 204 17.31 -8.51 7.28
CA THR A 204 16.85 -7.12 7.19
C THR A 204 18.00 -6.17 6.84
N MET A 205 19.15 -6.30 7.50
CA MET A 205 20.32 -5.49 7.22
C MET A 205 20.85 -5.72 5.79
N LEU A 206 20.93 -6.98 5.34
CA LEU A 206 21.32 -7.34 3.99
C LEU A 206 20.35 -6.75 2.95
N MET A 207 19.06 -6.77 3.22
CA MET A 207 18.05 -6.17 2.35
C MET A 207 18.23 -4.64 2.28
N ILE A 208 18.40 -3.96 3.42
CA ILE A 208 18.61 -2.51 3.45
C ILE A 208 19.88 -2.13 2.66
N VAL A 209 20.99 -2.83 2.91
CA VAL A 209 22.25 -2.61 2.17
C VAL A 209 22.06 -2.85 0.67
N SER A 210 21.32 -3.90 0.30
CA SER A 210 21.00 -4.21 -1.09
C SER A 210 20.14 -3.13 -1.75
N ILE A 211 19.14 -2.59 -1.05
CA ILE A 211 18.32 -1.46 -1.51
C ILE A 211 19.20 -0.24 -1.77
N VAL A 212 20.01 0.16 -0.79
CA VAL A 212 20.90 1.32 -0.91
C VAL A 212 21.88 1.12 -2.08
N TYR A 213 22.51 -0.05 -2.17
CA TYR A 213 23.41 -0.38 -3.26
C TYR A 213 22.70 -0.32 -4.63
N ALA A 214 21.53 -0.95 -4.77
CA ALA A 214 20.81 -1.00 -6.03
C ALA A 214 20.41 0.39 -6.51
N VAL A 215 19.90 1.22 -5.59
CA VAL A 215 19.51 2.61 -5.87
C VAL A 215 20.73 3.43 -6.31
N VAL A 216 21.84 3.36 -5.57
CA VAL A 216 23.06 4.11 -5.88
C VAL A 216 23.68 3.64 -7.20
N TYR A 217 23.76 2.32 -7.41
CA TYR A 217 24.27 1.71 -8.62
C TYR A 217 23.46 2.16 -9.84
N ARG A 218 22.13 2.04 -9.77
CA ARG A 218 21.22 2.45 -10.84
C ARG A 218 21.34 3.94 -11.12
N TYR A 219 21.30 4.78 -10.09
CA TYR A 219 21.41 6.24 -10.23
C TYR A 219 22.71 6.66 -10.90
N ARG A 220 23.85 6.07 -10.52
CA ARG A 220 25.17 6.45 -11.03
C ARG A 220 25.46 5.89 -12.42
N ILE A 221 25.11 4.63 -12.68
CA ILE A 221 25.60 3.88 -13.85
C ILE A 221 24.54 3.75 -14.95
N VAL A 222 23.28 3.57 -14.59
CA VAL A 222 22.24 3.12 -15.55
C VAL A 222 21.24 4.22 -15.90
N SER A 223 20.88 5.07 -14.94
CA SER A 223 19.81 6.06 -15.10
C SER A 223 20.19 7.18 -16.06
N THR A 224 19.31 7.44 -17.03
CA THR A 224 19.33 8.66 -17.85
C THR A 224 19.09 9.91 -17.00
N PRO A 225 19.45 11.12 -17.47
CA PRO A 225 19.22 12.36 -16.73
C PRO A 225 17.76 12.56 -16.30
N GLU A 226 16.80 12.14 -17.16
CA GLU A 226 15.38 12.21 -16.86
C GLU A 226 14.99 11.22 -15.76
N GLN A 227 15.41 9.96 -15.87
CA GLN A 227 15.16 8.95 -14.84
C GLN A 227 15.76 9.33 -13.47
N ARG A 228 16.89 10.05 -13.44
CA ARG A 228 17.47 10.57 -12.18
C ARG A 228 16.57 11.58 -11.48
N ARG A 229 15.91 12.47 -12.24
CA ARG A 229 14.95 13.43 -11.68
C ARG A 229 13.74 12.72 -11.09
N GLN A 230 13.22 11.73 -11.80
CA GLN A 230 12.10 10.89 -11.39
C GLN A 230 12.42 10.07 -10.13
N THR A 231 13.61 9.48 -10.08
CA THR A 231 14.11 8.67 -8.96
C THR A 231 14.31 9.50 -7.70
N ARG A 232 14.70 10.78 -7.79
CA ARG A 232 14.96 11.60 -6.62
C ARG A 232 13.76 11.73 -5.67
N TRP A 233 12.56 11.96 -6.21
CA TRP A 233 11.35 12.14 -5.40
C TRP A 233 10.80 10.85 -4.84
N VAL A 234 10.74 9.80 -5.65
CA VAL A 234 10.26 8.50 -5.19
C VAL A 234 11.23 7.90 -4.18
N MET A 235 12.54 8.03 -4.40
CA MET A 235 13.54 7.59 -3.43
C MET A 235 13.53 8.41 -2.14
N PHE A 236 13.19 9.70 -2.19
CA PHE A 236 13.01 10.48 -0.96
C PHE A 236 11.94 9.86 -0.05
N GLY A 237 10.80 9.46 -0.64
CA GLY A 237 9.75 8.75 0.09
C GLY A 237 10.22 7.39 0.61
N LEU A 238 10.88 6.58 -0.22
CA LEU A 238 11.35 5.25 0.15
C LEU A 238 12.45 5.26 1.23
N VAL A 239 13.37 6.23 1.19
CA VAL A 239 14.47 6.36 2.17
C VAL A 239 13.94 6.69 3.57
N ILE A 240 12.80 7.35 3.67
CA ILE A 240 12.14 7.63 4.96
C ILE A 240 11.21 6.48 5.35
N ALA A 241 10.45 5.96 4.39
CA ALA A 241 9.44 4.94 4.62
C ALA A 241 10.01 3.59 5.05
N VAL A 242 11.10 3.12 4.43
CA VAL A 242 11.66 1.80 4.76
C VAL A 242 12.20 1.76 6.20
N PRO A 243 13.05 2.72 6.66
CA PRO A 243 13.43 2.79 8.07
C PRO A 243 12.25 3.08 8.99
N GLY A 244 11.31 3.95 8.59
CA GLY A 244 10.10 4.25 9.36
C GLY A 244 9.23 3.02 9.59
N PHE A 245 9.14 2.14 8.60
CA PHE A 245 8.46 0.85 8.72
C PHE A 245 9.14 -0.06 9.74
N PHE A 246 10.47 -0.25 9.67
CA PHE A 246 11.17 -1.08 10.66
C PHE A 246 11.12 -0.49 12.07
N LEU A 247 11.20 0.84 12.18
CA LEU A 247 11.04 1.54 13.45
C LEU A 247 9.64 1.35 14.02
N GLY A 248 8.59 1.54 13.22
CA GLY A 248 7.22 1.33 13.67
C GLY A 248 6.94 -0.12 14.07
N ASP A 249 7.49 -1.11 13.34
CA ASP A 249 7.38 -2.53 13.72
C ASP A 249 8.06 -2.79 15.07
N ALA A 250 9.26 -2.24 15.27
CA ALA A 250 9.96 -2.32 16.55
C ALA A 250 9.17 -1.66 17.68
N LEU A 251 8.56 -0.49 17.45
CA LEU A 251 7.73 0.19 18.45
C LEU A 251 6.48 -0.61 18.78
N MET A 252 5.80 -1.18 17.77
CA MET A 252 4.63 -2.03 17.96
C MET A 252 4.92 -3.23 18.88
N ARG A 253 6.06 -3.89 18.69
CA ARG A 253 6.48 -5.05 19.50
C ARG A 253 6.83 -4.71 20.95
N ASN A 254 7.04 -3.43 21.28
CA ASN A 254 7.45 -2.96 22.61
C ASN A 254 6.35 -2.17 23.34
N ILE A 255 5.11 -2.21 22.84
CA ILE A 255 3.97 -1.59 23.54
C ILE A 255 3.72 -2.34 24.85
N SER A 256 3.68 -1.59 25.95
CA SER A 256 3.41 -2.08 27.30
C SER A 256 2.80 -0.95 28.14
N ALA A 257 2.38 -1.27 29.36
CA ALA A 257 1.84 -0.27 30.29
C ALA A 257 2.89 0.71 30.87
N SER A 258 4.18 0.41 30.70
CA SER A 258 5.27 1.27 31.17
C SER A 258 5.27 2.64 30.45
N PRO A 259 5.88 3.70 31.04
CA PRO A 259 6.02 4.99 30.36
C PRO A 259 6.71 4.88 28.98
N LEU A 260 7.69 3.99 28.86
CA LEU A 260 8.35 3.69 27.59
C LEU A 260 7.39 3.00 26.61
N GLY A 261 6.60 2.02 27.07
CA GLY A 261 5.61 1.33 26.26
C GLY A 261 4.50 2.24 25.72
N VAL A 262 4.04 3.20 26.52
CA VAL A 262 3.11 4.25 26.06
C VAL A 262 3.76 5.14 25.01
N ALA A 263 5.02 5.53 25.20
CA ALA A 263 5.77 6.27 24.17
C ALA A 263 5.92 5.44 22.88
N CYS A 264 6.11 4.12 22.99
CA CYS A 264 6.13 3.22 21.85
C CYS A 264 4.79 3.17 21.11
N LEU A 265 3.66 3.12 21.83
CA LEU A 265 2.33 3.19 21.22
C LEU A 265 2.13 4.51 20.47
N LEU A 266 2.43 5.65 21.09
CA LEU A 266 2.29 6.96 20.44
C LEU A 266 3.21 7.10 19.22
N GLY A 267 4.45 6.62 19.34
CA GLY A 267 5.41 6.59 18.24
C GLY A 267 4.94 5.71 17.09
N PHE A 268 4.41 4.53 17.38
CA PHE A 268 3.82 3.63 16.38
C PHE A 268 2.66 4.32 15.63
N LEU A 269 1.74 4.94 16.36
CA LEU A 269 0.61 5.65 15.78
C LEU A 269 1.05 6.77 14.83
N LEU A 270 2.14 7.47 15.13
CA LEU A 270 2.63 8.56 14.27
C LEU A 270 3.47 8.05 13.09
N ILE A 271 4.37 7.11 13.33
CA ILE A 271 5.41 6.71 12.37
C ILE A 271 4.85 5.77 11.31
N MET A 272 4.01 4.81 11.68
CA MET A 272 3.52 3.81 10.73
C MET A 272 2.68 4.42 9.60
N PRO A 273 1.67 5.26 9.88
CA PRO A 273 0.88 5.87 8.81
C PRO A 273 1.72 6.73 7.87
N VAL A 274 2.73 7.43 8.40
CA VAL A 274 3.67 8.22 7.60
C VAL A 274 4.52 7.29 6.74
N ALA A 275 5.09 6.22 7.29
CA ALA A 275 5.90 5.26 6.54
C ALA A 275 5.13 4.64 5.36
N PHE A 276 3.86 4.29 5.56
CA PHE A 276 3.02 3.71 4.51
C PHE A 276 2.51 4.74 3.49
N SER A 277 2.20 5.97 3.92
CA SER A 277 1.61 6.99 3.05
C SER A 277 2.65 7.85 2.31
N LEU A 278 3.87 7.95 2.82
CA LEU A 278 4.87 8.84 2.24
C LEU A 278 5.32 8.38 0.83
N PRO A 279 5.61 7.10 0.55
CA PRO A 279 5.97 6.66 -0.80
C PRO A 279 4.89 6.91 -1.86
N PRO A 280 3.60 6.62 -1.64
CA PRO A 280 2.56 7.02 -2.58
C PRO A 280 2.47 8.54 -2.69
N VAL A 281 2.51 9.30 -1.60
CA VAL A 281 2.46 10.77 -1.68
C VAL A 281 3.62 11.34 -2.51
N THR A 282 4.85 10.91 -2.29
CA THR A 282 6.01 11.40 -3.06
C THR A 282 5.97 10.96 -4.51
N LEU A 283 5.44 9.77 -4.79
CA LEU A 283 5.15 9.31 -6.14
C LEU A 283 4.07 10.18 -6.80
N GLY A 284 3.00 10.53 -6.09
CA GLY A 284 1.98 11.47 -6.54
C GLY A 284 2.58 12.82 -6.88
N ILE A 285 3.42 13.38 -6.01
CA ILE A 285 4.16 14.62 -6.28
C ILE A 285 5.04 14.48 -7.52
N ALA A 286 5.75 13.36 -7.69
CA ALA A 286 6.57 13.10 -8.86
C ALA A 286 5.74 13.05 -10.15
N ILE A 287 4.55 12.45 -10.10
CA ILE A 287 3.58 12.44 -11.22
C ILE A 287 3.11 13.85 -11.53
N LEU A 288 2.67 14.61 -10.52
CA LEU A 288 2.07 15.93 -10.70
C LEU A 288 3.07 17.00 -11.16
N HIS A 289 4.28 17.01 -10.58
CA HIS A 289 5.25 18.09 -10.76
C HIS A 289 6.32 17.78 -11.80
N HIS A 290 6.70 16.50 -11.95
CA HIS A 290 7.75 16.07 -12.86
C HIS A 290 7.22 15.33 -14.09
N ARG A 291 5.89 15.34 -14.29
CA ARG A 291 5.21 14.71 -15.43
C ARG A 291 5.60 13.24 -15.58
N LEU A 292 5.82 12.58 -14.44
CA LEU A 292 6.19 11.17 -14.41
C LEU A 292 5.10 10.38 -15.14
N PHE A 293 5.51 9.65 -16.17
CA PHE A 293 4.63 8.85 -17.05
C PHE A 293 3.68 9.64 -17.97
N ASP A 294 3.96 10.91 -18.29
CA ASP A 294 3.18 11.74 -19.23
C ASP A 294 1.68 11.86 -18.86
N ILE A 295 1.37 11.96 -17.55
CA ILE A 295 -0.02 11.95 -17.02
C ILE A 295 -0.74 13.31 -17.16
N ASP A 296 -0.05 14.38 -17.58
CA ASP A 296 -0.54 15.78 -17.61
C ASP A 296 -1.92 15.99 -18.25
N VAL A 297 -2.16 15.32 -19.38
CA VAL A 297 -3.41 15.46 -20.15
C VAL A 297 -4.61 14.94 -19.36
N ILE A 298 -4.40 13.88 -18.59
CA ILE A 298 -5.46 13.24 -17.79
C ILE A 298 -5.67 14.00 -16.50
N LEU A 299 -4.57 14.47 -15.89
CA LEU A 299 -4.63 15.27 -14.68
C LEU A 299 -5.43 16.56 -14.88
N SER A 300 -5.12 17.32 -15.94
CA SER A 300 -5.81 18.58 -16.26
C SER A 300 -7.31 18.38 -16.42
N ARG A 301 -7.70 17.29 -17.10
CA ARG A 301 -9.11 16.90 -17.23
C ARG A 301 -9.71 16.53 -15.87
N THR A 302 -9.04 15.68 -15.09
CA THR A 302 -9.56 15.22 -13.80
C THR A 302 -9.80 16.40 -12.83
N ILE A 303 -8.89 17.38 -12.79
CA ILE A 303 -9.02 18.59 -11.96
C ILE A 303 -10.20 19.45 -12.43
N VAL A 304 -10.34 19.68 -13.74
CA VAL A 304 -11.47 20.46 -14.29
C VAL A 304 -12.80 19.80 -13.94
N TRP A 305 -12.92 18.48 -14.14
CA TRP A 305 -14.14 17.74 -13.83
C TRP A 305 -14.45 17.75 -12.33
N LEU A 306 -13.43 17.59 -11.47
CA LEU A 306 -13.60 17.68 -10.02
C LEU A 306 -14.05 19.08 -9.60
N ALA A 307 -13.41 20.14 -10.11
CA ALA A 307 -13.79 21.52 -9.83
C ALA A 307 -15.22 21.82 -10.28
N MET A 308 -15.61 21.40 -11.48
CA MET A 308 -16.99 21.53 -11.96
C MET A 308 -17.97 20.77 -11.07
N THR A 309 -17.63 19.55 -10.65
CA THR A 309 -18.49 18.73 -9.78
C THR A 309 -18.67 19.40 -8.41
N ILE A 310 -17.61 19.95 -7.82
CA ILE A 310 -17.67 20.68 -6.55
C ILE A 310 -18.54 21.93 -6.67
N VAL A 311 -18.38 22.72 -7.74
CA VAL A 311 -19.20 23.92 -7.97
C VAL A 311 -20.67 23.57 -8.14
N VAL A 312 -21.00 22.57 -8.96
CA VAL A 312 -22.38 22.13 -9.19
C VAL A 312 -22.99 21.57 -7.90
N THR A 313 -22.26 20.72 -7.18
CA THR A 313 -22.77 20.12 -5.94
C THR A 313 -22.93 21.17 -4.84
N GLY A 314 -21.96 22.08 -4.71
CA GLY A 314 -22.01 23.17 -3.73
C GLY A 314 -23.14 24.16 -4.00
N THR A 315 -23.39 24.50 -5.27
CA THR A 315 -24.54 25.34 -5.65
C THR A 315 -25.86 24.62 -5.44
N TYR A 316 -25.94 23.32 -5.73
CA TYR A 316 -27.15 22.53 -5.49
C TYR A 316 -27.49 22.37 -4.00
N ILE A 317 -26.50 22.23 -3.12
CA ILE A 317 -26.73 22.12 -1.66
C ILE A 317 -27.01 23.49 -1.03
N GLY A 318 -26.49 24.57 -1.61
CA GLY A 318 -26.69 25.94 -1.12
C GLY A 318 -28.01 26.60 -1.55
N VAL A 319 -28.78 25.96 -2.42
CA VAL A 319 -30.13 26.37 -2.86
C VAL A 319 -31.17 25.52 -2.13
#